data_AF-A0A519BRW2-F1
#
_entry.id   AF-A0A519BRW2-F1
#
_cell.length_a   1.000
_cell.length_b   1.000
_cell.length_c   1.000
_cell.angle_alpha   90.00
_cell.angle_beta   90.00
_cell.angle_gamma   90.00
#
_symmetry.space_group_name_H-M   'P 1'
#
loop_
_entity.id
_entity.type
_entity.pdbx_description
1 polymer ?
#
loop_
_entity_poly.entity_id
_entity_poly.type
_entity_poly.pdbx_seq_one_letter_code
_entity_poly.pdbx_strand_id
1 'polypeptide(L)'
;MKKEMKQAILIVALVLVVGFTYISESSDLGLGPAQKDLWGPKGKPPNIACKNIDCLTKCIREVESGAEQNRGCGAIGDKGKSHGPYQIQKDTIEYASRWDKSLVGKKLTDLSGKKLSCDEKYKLSEKIMRGNWAQSATANADRKAHSFSCKDLARIHNGGPSGFKVTKGEKEENLQ
;
A
#
# COMPACT_ATOMS: atom_id res chain seq x y z
N MET A 1 8.45 -22.06 -15.04
CA MET A 1 9.09 -20.73 -15.18
C MET A 1 8.53 -19.84 -16.29
N LYS A 2 8.02 -20.35 -17.43
CA LYS A 2 7.47 -19.50 -18.52
C LYS A 2 6.01 -19.01 -18.35
N LYS A 3 5.26 -19.52 -17.36
CA LYS A 3 3.86 -19.09 -17.09
C LYS A 3 3.77 -17.85 -16.18
N GLU A 4 4.67 -17.73 -15.21
CA GLU A 4 4.68 -16.63 -14.21
C GLU A 4 5.00 -15.26 -14.84
N MET A 5 5.90 -15.20 -15.84
CA MET A 5 6.20 -13.94 -16.54
C MET A 5 5.04 -13.40 -17.38
N LYS A 6 4.13 -14.26 -17.83
CA LYS A 6 2.99 -13.82 -18.66
C LYS A 6 1.92 -13.11 -17.82
N GLN A 7 1.79 -13.45 -16.53
CA GLN A 7 0.86 -12.76 -15.62
C GLN A 7 1.37 -11.37 -15.22
N ALA A 8 2.67 -11.21 -14.99
CA ALA A 8 3.26 -9.90 -14.64
C ALA A 8 3.12 -8.87 -15.79
N ILE A 9 3.27 -9.29 -17.04
CA ILE A 9 3.14 -8.40 -18.21
C ILE A 9 1.67 -8.01 -18.45
N LEU A 10 0.72 -8.89 -18.15
CA LEU A 10 -0.72 -8.61 -18.31
C LEU A 10 -1.23 -7.60 -17.28
N ILE A 11 -0.70 -7.61 -16.05
CA ILE A 11 -1.07 -6.68 -14.97
C ILE A 11 -0.62 -5.25 -15.28
N VAL A 12 0.56 -5.07 -15.90
CA VAL A 12 1.06 -3.75 -16.31
C VAL A 12 0.23 -3.18 -17.47
N ALA A 13 -0.22 -4.03 -18.41
CA ALA A 13 -1.05 -3.60 -19.54
C ALA A 13 -2.48 -3.23 -19.12
N LEU A 14 -3.08 -3.92 -18.15
CA LEU A 14 -4.46 -3.65 -17.71
C LEU A 14 -4.59 -2.29 -17.00
N VAL A 15 -3.57 -1.87 -16.26
CA VAL A 15 -3.53 -0.55 -15.60
C VAL A 15 -3.44 0.59 -16.63
N LEU A 16 -2.87 0.35 -17.81
CA LEU A 16 -2.73 1.36 -18.86
C LEU A 16 -4.02 1.58 -19.69
N VAL A 17 -4.85 0.54 -19.88
CA VAL A 17 -6.06 0.65 -20.71
C VAL A 17 -7.24 1.26 -19.95
N VAL A 18 -7.37 1.00 -18.64
CA VAL A 18 -8.49 1.52 -17.83
C VAL A 18 -8.25 2.97 -17.37
N GLY A 19 -7.00 3.45 -17.42
CA GLY A 19 -6.64 4.81 -17.00
C GLY A 19 -7.00 5.95 -17.96
N PHE A 20 -7.49 5.65 -19.17
CA PHE A 20 -7.61 6.67 -20.24
C PHE A 20 -8.99 7.31 -20.40
N THR A 21 -10.01 6.91 -19.63
CA THR A 21 -11.40 7.42 -19.83
C THR A 21 -11.93 8.32 -18.72
N TYR A 22 -11.11 8.70 -17.73
CA TYR A 22 -11.58 9.50 -16.59
C TYR A 22 -10.67 10.70 -16.28
N ILE A 23 -10.54 11.61 -17.24
CA ILE A 23 -9.99 12.95 -16.97
C ILE A 23 -10.87 13.99 -17.65
N SER A 24 -11.86 14.50 -16.92
CA SER A 24 -12.26 15.90 -17.03
C SER A 24 -12.68 16.41 -15.66
N GLU A 25 -12.06 17.50 -15.24
CA GLU A 25 -12.49 18.41 -14.18
C GLU A 25 -12.47 17.89 -12.73
N SER A 26 -11.40 18.21 -12.02
CA SER A 26 -11.51 18.99 -10.78
C SER A 26 -10.12 19.48 -10.35
N SER A 27 -9.77 20.70 -10.76
CA SER A 27 -8.95 21.58 -9.94
C SER A 27 -9.63 21.77 -8.58
N ASP A 28 -8.84 21.83 -7.51
CA ASP A 28 -9.26 21.99 -6.10
C ASP A 28 -9.83 20.78 -5.37
N LEU A 29 -8.95 19.83 -5.00
CA LEU A 29 -9.14 19.05 -3.79
C LEU A 29 -7.97 19.28 -2.84
N GLY A 30 -8.08 20.39 -2.10
CA GLY A 30 -7.27 20.66 -0.93
C GLY A 30 -7.28 19.46 0.01
N LEU A 31 -6.10 19.12 0.53
CA LEU A 31 -5.89 18.05 1.49
C LEU A 31 -6.85 18.27 2.68
N GLY A 32 -7.93 17.48 2.72
CA GLY A 32 -8.95 17.59 3.75
C GLY A 32 -8.39 17.29 5.14
N PRO A 33 -9.02 17.81 6.21
CA PRO A 33 -8.55 17.67 7.60
C PRO A 33 -8.37 16.21 8.06
N ALA A 34 -9.02 15.25 7.40
CA ALA A 34 -8.87 13.81 7.66
C ALA A 34 -7.44 13.27 7.48
N GLN A 35 -6.59 13.93 6.68
CA GLN A 35 -5.22 13.49 6.49
C GLN A 35 -4.27 13.85 7.64
N LYS A 36 -4.62 14.81 8.52
CA LYS A 36 -3.75 15.18 9.66
C LYS A 36 -3.73 14.11 10.75
N ASP A 37 -4.83 13.40 10.93
CA ASP A 37 -4.99 12.39 11.97
C ASP A 37 -4.47 11.00 11.55
N LEU A 38 -4.20 10.83 10.26
CA LEU A 38 -3.71 9.58 9.64
C LEU A 38 -2.23 9.28 9.97
N TRP A 39 -1.44 10.26 10.43
CA TRP A 39 0.01 10.14 10.59
C TRP A 39 0.52 10.10 12.04
N GLY A 40 -0.37 9.96 13.02
CA GLY A 40 0.01 9.76 14.42
C GLY A 40 0.64 11.00 15.09
N PRO A 41 0.63 11.05 16.44
CA PRO A 41 1.15 12.19 17.17
C PRO A 41 2.68 12.07 17.33
N LYS A 42 3.40 13.11 16.87
CA LYS A 42 4.83 13.43 17.12
C LYS A 42 5.84 12.91 16.08
N GLY A 43 5.81 13.52 14.90
CA GLY A 43 6.91 13.51 13.93
C GLY A 43 6.61 14.49 12.80
N LYS A 44 7.64 15.04 12.14
CA LYS A 44 7.44 15.72 10.85
C LYS A 44 6.77 14.68 9.93
N PRO A 45 5.63 14.99 9.30
CA PRO A 45 4.93 14.00 8.48
C PRO A 45 5.89 13.47 7.42
N PRO A 46 5.87 12.15 7.14
CA PRO A 46 6.72 11.56 6.13
C PRO A 46 6.54 12.32 4.80
N ASN A 47 7.64 12.53 4.06
CA ASN A 47 7.62 13.24 2.79
C ASN A 47 6.93 12.39 1.70
N ILE A 48 5.60 12.33 1.73
CA ILE A 48 4.78 11.59 0.79
C ILE A 48 4.15 12.58 -0.19
N ALA A 49 4.48 12.46 -1.47
CA ALA A 49 3.93 13.27 -2.57
C ALA A 49 2.82 12.55 -3.36
N CYS A 50 2.39 11.37 -2.92
CA CYS A 50 1.27 10.68 -3.56
C CYS A 50 -0.03 11.48 -3.41
N LYS A 51 -0.45 12.17 -4.48
CA LYS A 51 -1.64 13.05 -4.48
C LYS A 51 -2.95 12.27 -4.26
N ASN A 52 -3.04 11.04 -4.76
CA ASN A 52 -4.27 10.25 -4.74
C ASN A 52 -4.10 8.98 -3.89
N ILE A 53 -3.83 9.15 -2.60
CA ILE A 53 -3.57 8.01 -1.69
C ILE A 53 -4.75 7.04 -1.64
N ASP A 54 -5.99 7.53 -1.69
CA ASP A 54 -7.19 6.68 -1.63
C ASP A 54 -7.47 5.97 -2.96
N CYS A 55 -7.01 6.52 -4.09
CA CYS A 55 -7.00 5.79 -5.35
C CYS A 55 -5.96 4.67 -5.30
N LEU A 56 -4.75 4.97 -4.79
CA LEU A 56 -3.69 3.98 -4.63
C LEU A 56 -4.12 2.81 -3.73
N THR A 57 -4.76 3.07 -2.59
CA THR A 57 -5.23 1.98 -1.70
C THR A 57 -6.26 1.10 -2.41
N LYS A 58 -7.19 1.68 -3.17
CA LYS A 58 -8.15 0.91 -3.98
C LYS A 58 -7.44 0.04 -5.02
N CYS A 59 -6.48 0.60 -5.77
CA CYS A 59 -5.71 -0.14 -6.77
C CYS A 59 -4.89 -1.29 -6.16
N ILE A 60 -4.25 -1.07 -5.01
CA ILE A 60 -3.50 -2.12 -4.33
C ILE A 60 -4.44 -3.24 -3.88
N ARG A 61 -5.58 -2.90 -3.28
CA ARG A 61 -6.56 -3.91 -2.87
C ARG A 61 -7.05 -4.77 -4.05
N GLU A 62 -7.29 -4.14 -5.20
CA GLU A 62 -7.66 -4.81 -6.46
C GLU A 62 -6.60 -5.82 -6.87
N VAL A 63 -5.32 -5.43 -6.91
CA VAL A 63 -4.22 -6.30 -7.32
C VAL A 63 -3.98 -7.44 -6.32
N GLU A 64 -4.04 -7.14 -5.03
CA GLU A 64 -3.63 -8.07 -3.97
C GLU A 64 -4.70 -9.12 -3.64
N SER A 65 -5.97 -8.75 -3.71
CA SER A 65 -7.07 -9.64 -3.29
C SER A 65 -8.15 -9.81 -4.36
N GLY A 66 -7.99 -9.19 -5.52
CA GLY A 66 -9.03 -9.07 -6.54
C GLY A 66 -10.13 -8.09 -6.14
N ALA A 67 -10.08 -7.45 -4.96
CA ALA A 67 -11.14 -6.64 -4.34
C ALA A 67 -12.56 -7.25 -4.24
N GLU A 68 -12.78 -8.41 -4.85
CA GLU A 68 -14.04 -9.12 -4.99
C GLU A 68 -14.35 -10.01 -3.78
N GLN A 69 -15.64 -10.09 -3.43
CA GLN A 69 -16.23 -10.73 -2.24
C GLN A 69 -15.66 -10.27 -0.87
N ASN A 70 -16.54 -9.81 0.02
CA ASN A 70 -16.20 -9.41 1.40
C ASN A 70 -14.95 -8.52 1.48
N ARG A 71 -14.78 -7.58 0.54
CA ARG A 71 -13.64 -6.63 0.49
C ARG A 71 -12.25 -7.29 0.53
N GLY A 72 -12.10 -8.58 0.23
CA GLY A 72 -10.83 -9.30 0.36
C GLY A 72 -10.49 -9.78 1.79
N CYS A 73 -11.39 -9.67 2.76
CA CYS A 73 -11.15 -10.04 4.17
C CYS A 73 -10.80 -11.51 4.40
N GLY A 74 -11.21 -12.40 3.48
CA GLY A 74 -10.92 -13.83 3.51
C GLY A 74 -9.74 -14.24 2.63
N ALA A 75 -9.10 -13.30 1.93
CA ALA A 75 -8.03 -13.60 1.00
C ALA A 75 -6.80 -14.15 1.74
N ILE A 76 -6.28 -15.27 1.23
CA ILE A 76 -5.08 -15.93 1.75
C ILE A 76 -4.14 -16.17 0.56
N GLY A 77 -2.99 -15.52 0.56
CA GLY A 77 -1.95 -15.65 -0.45
C GLY A 77 -0.65 -16.22 0.12
N ASP A 78 0.37 -16.30 -0.73
CA ASP A 78 1.73 -16.71 -0.37
C ASP A 78 1.81 -18.00 0.49
N LYS A 79 1.01 -19.01 0.12
CA LYS A 79 0.93 -20.30 0.85
C LYS A 79 0.52 -20.12 2.33
N GLY A 80 -0.36 -19.15 2.62
CA GLY A 80 -0.83 -18.88 3.97
C GLY A 80 0.01 -17.88 4.76
N LYS A 81 0.90 -17.13 4.09
CA LYS A 81 1.73 -16.10 4.75
C LYS A 81 1.13 -14.70 4.66
N SER A 82 0.28 -14.47 3.66
CA SER A 82 -0.31 -13.16 3.37
C SER A 82 -1.82 -13.21 3.56
N HIS A 83 -2.37 -12.23 4.26
CA HIS A 83 -3.78 -12.25 4.66
C HIS A 83 -4.51 -10.92 4.43
N GLY A 84 -5.78 -11.05 4.05
CA GLY A 84 -6.73 -9.96 3.97
C GLY A 84 -6.61 -9.12 2.70
N PRO A 85 -7.26 -7.94 2.69
CA PRO A 85 -7.47 -7.14 1.47
C PRO A 85 -6.18 -6.64 0.82
N TYR A 86 -5.13 -6.47 1.63
CA TYR A 86 -3.84 -5.92 1.24
C TYR A 86 -2.71 -6.95 1.45
N GLN A 87 -3.05 -8.25 1.49
CA GLN A 87 -2.10 -9.37 1.58
C GLN A 87 -0.96 -9.13 2.61
N ILE A 88 -1.36 -8.73 3.82
CA ILE A 88 -0.42 -8.34 4.88
C ILE A 88 0.32 -9.57 5.41
N GLN A 89 1.62 -9.45 5.63
CA GLN A 89 2.44 -10.46 6.29
C GLN A 89 2.74 -10.08 7.75
N LYS A 90 3.20 -11.06 8.54
CA LYS A 90 3.56 -10.86 9.96
C LYS A 90 4.57 -9.71 10.14
N ASP A 91 5.61 -9.70 9.33
CA ASP A 91 6.72 -8.73 9.44
C ASP A 91 6.25 -7.31 9.11
N THR A 92 5.26 -7.16 8.21
CA THR A 92 4.63 -5.89 7.90
C THR A 92 3.92 -5.30 9.12
N ILE A 93 3.25 -6.14 9.93
CA ILE A 93 2.58 -5.71 11.17
C ILE A 93 3.62 -5.20 12.17
N GLU A 94 4.69 -5.96 12.38
CA GLU A 94 5.76 -5.58 13.29
C GLU A 94 6.40 -4.26 12.87
N TYR A 95 6.72 -4.11 11.58
CA TYR A 95 7.34 -2.92 11.05
C TYR A 95 6.41 -1.69 11.15
N ALA A 96 5.14 -1.84 10.80
CA ALA A 96 4.13 -0.78 10.94
C ALA A 96 3.94 -0.35 12.41
N SER A 97 4.07 -1.26 13.37
CA SER A 97 3.95 -0.94 14.81
C SER A 97 5.06 -0.04 15.36
N ARG A 98 6.18 0.07 14.63
CA ARG A 98 7.26 1.01 14.97
C ARG A 98 6.79 2.46 14.80
N TRP A 99 5.92 2.69 13.82
CA TRP A 99 5.25 3.97 13.57
C TRP A 99 3.97 4.13 14.39
N ASP A 100 3.03 3.19 14.30
CA ASP A 100 1.74 3.26 15.00
C ASP A 100 1.70 2.30 16.19
N LYS A 101 1.81 2.86 17.40
CA LYS A 101 1.82 2.07 18.64
C LYS A 101 0.52 1.30 18.91
N SER A 102 -0.61 1.68 18.30
CA SER A 102 -1.85 0.91 18.44
C SER A 102 -1.84 -0.44 17.71
N LEU A 103 -0.84 -0.66 16.84
CA LEU A 103 -0.58 -1.94 16.19
C LEU A 103 0.30 -2.87 17.04
N VAL A 104 0.86 -2.40 18.16
CA VAL A 104 1.66 -3.24 19.07
C VAL A 104 0.77 -4.35 19.62
N GLY A 105 1.26 -5.60 19.54
CA GLY A 105 0.54 -6.79 19.98
C GLY A 105 -0.50 -7.32 18.99
N LYS A 106 -0.76 -6.63 17.87
CA LYS A 106 -1.55 -7.19 16.76
C LYS A 106 -0.80 -8.34 16.11
N LYS A 107 -1.56 -9.32 15.63
CA LYS A 107 -1.02 -10.55 15.02
C LYS A 107 -1.67 -10.79 13.68
N LEU A 108 -0.97 -11.53 12.83
CA LEU A 108 -1.50 -11.97 11.55
C LEU A 108 -2.82 -12.76 11.69
N THR A 109 -2.96 -13.50 12.79
CA THR A 109 -4.19 -14.21 13.16
C THR A 109 -5.39 -13.30 13.39
N ASP A 110 -5.19 -12.01 13.66
CA ASP A 110 -6.30 -11.05 13.74
C ASP A 110 -6.94 -10.83 12.36
N LEU A 111 -6.15 -10.95 11.29
CA LEU A 111 -6.62 -10.84 9.90
C LEU A 111 -7.18 -12.16 9.36
N SER A 112 -6.63 -13.30 9.79
CA SER A 112 -7.07 -14.62 9.30
C SER A 112 -8.16 -15.28 10.16
N GLY A 113 -8.26 -14.93 11.44
CA GLY A 113 -9.18 -15.56 12.40
C GLY A 113 -10.63 -15.08 12.31
N LYS A 114 -11.51 -15.67 13.12
CA LYS A 114 -12.95 -15.31 13.17
C LYS A 114 -13.28 -14.23 14.20
N LYS A 115 -12.29 -13.78 14.99
CA LYS A 115 -12.49 -12.83 16.09
C LYS A 115 -12.96 -11.46 15.61
N LEU A 116 -12.43 -11.01 14.48
CA LEU A 116 -12.78 -9.73 13.88
C LEU A 116 -13.78 -9.94 12.74
N SER A 117 -14.76 -9.04 12.67
CA SER A 117 -15.62 -8.89 11.50
C SER A 117 -14.79 -8.49 10.27
N CYS A 118 -15.36 -8.65 9.07
CA CYS A 118 -14.67 -8.20 7.86
C CYS A 118 -14.36 -6.70 7.90
N ASP A 119 -15.27 -5.85 8.37
CA ASP A 119 -15.04 -4.41 8.42
C ASP A 119 -13.89 -4.04 9.37
N GLU A 120 -13.75 -4.73 10.49
CA GLU A 120 -12.62 -4.56 11.40
C GLU A 120 -11.30 -5.05 10.78
N LYS A 121 -11.31 -6.18 10.07
CA LYS A 121 -10.14 -6.68 9.35
C LYS A 121 -9.71 -5.73 8.25
N TYR A 122 -10.65 -5.22 7.48
CA TYR A 122 -10.40 -4.24 6.42
C TYR A 122 -9.71 -2.99 7.00
N LYS A 123 -10.29 -2.39 8.04
CA LYS A 123 -9.73 -1.21 8.71
C LYS A 123 -8.35 -1.51 9.30
N LEU A 124 -8.17 -2.68 9.91
CA LEU A 124 -6.88 -3.10 10.47
C LEU A 124 -5.82 -3.28 9.38
N SER A 125 -6.13 -3.99 8.29
CA SER A 125 -5.20 -4.20 7.18
C SER A 125 -4.80 -2.88 6.51
N GLU A 126 -5.75 -1.97 6.28
CA GLU A 126 -5.45 -0.65 5.71
C GLU A 126 -4.53 0.14 6.64
N LYS A 127 -4.82 0.11 7.95
CA LYS A 127 -4.00 0.76 8.98
C LYS A 127 -2.58 0.21 9.03
N ILE A 128 -2.41 -1.12 8.94
CA ILE A 128 -1.09 -1.76 8.88
C ILE A 128 -0.34 -1.34 7.61
N MET A 129 -0.97 -1.38 6.44
CA MET A 129 -0.35 -0.97 5.18
C MET A 129 0.13 0.48 5.24
N ARG A 130 -0.74 1.41 5.68
CA ARG A 130 -0.39 2.84 5.80
C ARG A 130 0.70 3.07 6.86
N GLY A 131 0.68 2.34 7.98
CA GLY A 131 1.74 2.36 8.97
C GLY A 131 3.08 1.87 8.42
N ASN A 132 3.09 0.84 7.56
CA ASN A 132 4.28 0.35 6.87
C ASN A 132 4.85 1.41 5.91
N TRP A 133 4.01 2.11 5.15
CA TRP A 133 4.42 3.24 4.30
C TRP A 133 5.04 4.36 5.11
N ALA A 134 4.37 4.77 6.18
CA ALA A 134 4.84 5.84 7.05
C ALA A 134 6.20 5.50 7.68
N GLN A 135 6.32 4.28 8.23
CA GLN A 135 7.58 3.82 8.81
C GLN A 135 8.70 3.76 7.77
N SER A 136 8.39 3.29 6.55
CA SER A 136 9.38 3.21 5.47
C SER A 136 9.86 4.60 5.04
N ALA A 137 8.94 5.55 4.88
CA ALA A 137 9.27 6.92 4.55
C ALA A 137 10.10 7.61 5.65
N THR A 138 9.70 7.43 6.92
CA THR A 138 10.43 7.98 8.08
C THR A 138 11.82 7.34 8.24
N ALA A 139 11.93 6.02 8.15
CA ALA A 139 13.21 5.30 8.28
C ALA A 139 14.19 5.61 7.13
N ASN A 140 13.72 6.21 6.04
CA ASN A 140 14.53 6.62 4.91
C ASN A 140 14.53 8.15 4.70
N ALA A 141 14.05 8.93 5.68
CA ALA A 141 13.91 10.38 5.58
C ALA A 141 15.25 11.13 5.42
N ASP A 142 16.36 10.54 5.89
CA ASP A 142 17.72 11.08 5.68
C ASP A 142 18.14 11.12 4.22
N ARG A 143 17.37 10.48 3.32
CA ARG A 143 17.39 10.79 1.89
C ARG A 143 16.66 12.11 1.68
N LYS A 144 17.28 13.21 2.15
CA LYS A 144 16.73 14.57 2.31
C LYS A 144 16.04 15.20 1.08
N ALA A 145 16.02 14.53 -0.07
CA ALA A 145 15.37 14.98 -1.30
C ALA A 145 14.34 13.99 -1.88
N HIS A 146 14.14 12.79 -1.31
CA HIS A 146 13.18 11.84 -1.86
C HIS A 146 11.78 12.11 -1.31
N SER A 147 10.88 12.50 -2.20
CA SER A 147 9.44 12.51 -1.91
C SER A 147 8.82 11.23 -2.44
N PHE A 148 8.18 10.47 -1.56
CA PHE A 148 7.63 9.16 -1.88
C PHE A 148 6.37 9.34 -2.73
N SER A 149 6.49 8.98 -4.01
CA SER A 149 5.40 8.97 -4.99
C SER A 149 4.45 7.80 -4.75
N CYS A 150 3.29 7.77 -5.43
CA CYS A 150 2.41 6.60 -5.37
C CYS A 150 3.11 5.33 -5.87
N LYS A 151 4.03 5.45 -6.84
CA LYS A 151 4.86 4.34 -7.33
C LYS A 151 5.77 3.80 -6.23
N ASP A 152 6.40 4.68 -5.45
CA ASP A 152 7.26 4.27 -4.34
C ASP A 152 6.47 3.56 -3.24
N LEU A 153 5.27 4.06 -2.92
CA LEU A 153 4.38 3.41 -1.95
C LEU A 153 3.91 2.02 -2.42
N ALA A 154 3.54 1.87 -3.69
CA ALA A 154 3.22 0.56 -4.27
C ALA A 154 4.42 -0.40 -4.21
N ARG A 155 5.63 0.10 -4.54
CA ARG A 155 6.86 -0.67 -4.42
C ARG A 155 7.18 -1.06 -2.98
N ILE A 156 6.94 -0.18 -2.01
CA ILE A 156 7.10 -0.50 -0.58
C ILE A 156 6.07 -1.54 -0.14
N HIS A 157 4.85 -1.49 -0.67
CA HIS A 157 3.83 -2.49 -0.38
C HIS A 157 4.29 -3.88 -0.81
N ASN A 158 4.69 -4.02 -2.07
CA ASN A 158 5.10 -5.30 -2.66
C ASN A 158 6.50 -5.77 -2.20
N GLY A 159 7.45 -4.85 -2.06
CA GLY A 159 8.88 -5.14 -1.82
C GLY A 159 9.36 -4.85 -0.39
N GLY A 160 8.46 -4.46 0.51
CA GLY A 160 8.80 -4.09 1.89
C GLY A 160 9.55 -2.76 2.02
N PRO A 161 10.18 -2.48 3.17
CA PRO A 161 10.65 -1.13 3.52
C PRO A 161 11.71 -0.49 2.61
N SER A 162 12.34 -1.31 1.75
CA SER A 162 13.32 -0.88 0.75
C SER A 162 12.85 -1.07 -0.69
N GLY A 163 11.59 -1.43 -0.93
CA GLY A 163 11.06 -1.70 -2.27
C GLY A 163 11.15 -0.51 -3.22
N PHE A 164 11.15 0.72 -2.71
CA PHE A 164 11.36 1.93 -3.51
C PHE A 164 12.80 2.05 -4.07
N LYS A 165 13.78 1.31 -3.53
CA LYS A 165 15.20 1.40 -3.92
C LYS A 165 15.51 0.74 -5.27
N VAL A 166 14.50 0.29 -6.00
CA VAL A 166 14.68 -0.34 -7.31
C VAL A 166 14.83 0.74 -8.38
N THR A 167 16.08 1.03 -8.74
CA THR A 167 16.53 1.25 -10.13
C THR A 167 18.04 1.01 -10.24
N LYS A 168 18.41 -0.20 -10.66
CA LYS A 168 19.62 -0.39 -11.47
C LYS A 168 19.11 -0.90 -12.83
N GLY A 169 18.71 0.02 -13.71
CA GLY A 169 18.42 -0.30 -15.11
C GLY A 169 17.03 0.05 -15.68
N GLU A 170 16.07 0.58 -14.92
CA GLU A 170 14.89 1.18 -15.56
C GLU A 170 15.32 2.55 -16.13
N LYS A 171 15.59 2.60 -17.44
CA LYS A 171 15.55 3.87 -18.16
C LYS A 171 14.14 4.43 -18.01
N GLU A 172 14.02 5.70 -17.64
CA GLU A 172 12.78 6.46 -17.76
C GLU A 172 12.38 6.51 -19.24
N GLU A 173 11.71 5.47 -19.73
CA GLU A 173 10.99 5.57 -20.99
C GLU A 173 9.63 6.22 -20.71
N ASN A 174 9.61 7.52 -21.00
CA ASN A 174 8.49 8.33 -21.50
C ASN A 174 7.09 7.95 -21.02
N LEU A 175 6.66 8.63 -19.96
CA LEU A 175 5.26 9.03 -19.77
C LEU A 175 5.19 10.54 -19.98
N GLN A 176 5.18 10.95 -21.25
CA GLN A 176 4.63 12.24 -21.69
C GLN A 176 3.17 12.03 -22.10
#